data_AF-A0A6I6MU11-F1
#
_entry.id   AF-A0A6I6MU11-F1
#
_cell.length_a   1.000
_cell.length_b   1.000
_cell.length_c   1.000
_cell.angle_alpha   90.00
_cell.angle_beta   90.00
_cell.angle_gamma   90.00
#
_symmetry.space_group_name_H-M   'P 1'
#
loop_
_entity.id
_entity.type
_entity.pdbx_description
1 polymer ?
#
loop_
_entity_poly.entity_id
_entity_poly.type
_entity_poly.pdbx_seq_one_letter_code
_entity_poly.pdbx_strand_id
1 'polypeptide(L)'
;MTANAADFGSATLSALLRAAGLLALAIGAALAFVFAFFAAVVVGLMIAGAALAMRIWPRRARAPQPSTPGVFEAHRTPNGWVVETSTRKS
;
A
#
# COMPACT_ATOMS: atom_id res chain seq x y z
N MET A 1 -9.51 -42.78 -46.61
CA MET A 1 -9.86 -41.35 -46.45
C MET A 1 -10.47 -41.10 -45.06
N THR A 2 -9.72 -41.34 -43.99
CA THR A 2 -10.17 -41.18 -42.58
C THR A 2 -9.43 -40.06 -41.83
N ALA A 3 -8.39 -39.47 -42.44
CA ALA A 3 -7.58 -38.41 -41.85
C ALA A 3 -8.40 -37.16 -41.50
N ASN A 4 -9.26 -36.71 -42.42
CA ASN A 4 -10.05 -35.49 -42.26
C ASN A 4 -10.92 -35.49 -40.98
N ALA A 5 -11.58 -36.61 -40.65
CA ALA A 5 -12.47 -36.67 -39.48
C ALA A 5 -11.72 -36.56 -38.14
N ALA A 6 -10.49 -37.08 -38.07
CA ALA A 6 -9.65 -36.98 -36.87
C ALA A 6 -9.06 -35.58 -36.68
N ASP A 7 -8.74 -34.88 -37.77
CA ASP A 7 -8.19 -33.52 -37.76
C ASP A 7 -9.23 -32.48 -37.31
N PHE A 8 -10.50 -32.65 -37.67
CA PHE A 8 -11.57 -31.78 -37.17
C PHE A 8 -11.82 -31.96 -35.67
N GLY A 9 -11.74 -33.20 -35.16
CA GLY A 9 -11.88 -33.51 -33.74
C GLY A 9 -10.73 -32.94 -32.89
N SER A 10 -9.50 -33.02 -33.37
CA SER A 10 -8.33 -32.48 -32.66
C SER A 10 -8.32 -30.95 -32.64
N ALA A 11 -8.70 -30.30 -33.75
CA ALA A 11 -8.80 -28.84 -33.84
C ALA A 11 -9.90 -28.27 -32.92
N THR A 12 -11.07 -28.92 -32.89
CA THR A 12 -12.19 -28.52 -32.02
C THR A 12 -11.86 -28.74 -30.54
N LEU A 13 -11.23 -29.86 -30.18
CA LEU A 13 -10.78 -30.13 -28.81
C LEU A 13 -9.71 -29.13 -28.35
N SER A 14 -8.73 -28.81 -29.22
CA SER A 14 -7.69 -27.82 -28.92
C SER A 14 -8.28 -26.42 -28.72
N ALA A 15 -9.24 -26.03 -29.55
CA ALA A 15 -9.96 -24.76 -29.41
C ALA A 15 -10.75 -24.73 -28.10
N LEU A 16 -11.41 -25.83 -27.73
CA LEU A 16 -12.18 -25.93 -26.48
C LEU A 16 -11.28 -25.85 -25.24
N LEU A 17 -10.12 -26.51 -25.27
CA LEU A 17 -9.11 -26.44 -24.21
C LEU A 17 -8.55 -25.02 -24.03
N ARG A 18 -8.26 -24.33 -25.14
CA ARG A 18 -7.86 -22.91 -25.07
C ARG A 18 -8.98 -22.03 -24.53
N ALA A 19 -10.21 -22.23 -24.98
CA ALA A 19 -11.37 -21.48 -24.48
C ALA A 19 -11.57 -21.71 -22.98
N ALA A 20 -11.47 -22.95 -22.51
CA ALA A 20 -11.52 -23.29 -21.09
C ALA A 20 -10.38 -22.64 -20.30
N GLY A 21 -9.16 -22.64 -20.86
CA GLY A 21 -8.01 -21.94 -20.27
C GLY A 21 -8.22 -20.43 -20.15
N LEU A 22 -8.76 -19.79 -21.19
CA LEU A 22 -9.10 -18.37 -21.17
C LEU A 22 -10.22 -18.07 -20.15
N LEU A 23 -11.22 -18.94 -20.05
CA LEU A 23 -12.29 -18.80 -19.06
C LEU A 23 -11.74 -18.91 -17.63
N ALA A 24 -10.87 -19.88 -17.37
CA ALA A 24 -10.21 -20.02 -16.08
C ALA A 24 -9.36 -18.79 -15.73
N LEU A 25 -8.60 -18.25 -16.69
CA LEU A 25 -7.83 -17.03 -16.51
C LEU A 25 -8.73 -15.82 -16.23
N ALA A 26 -9.84 -15.68 -16.95
CA ALA A 26 -10.80 -14.59 -16.75
C ALA A 26 -11.43 -14.64 -15.35
N ILE A 27 -11.80 -15.84 -14.88
CA ILE A 27 -12.35 -16.04 -13.53
C ILE A 27 -11.28 -15.70 -12.49
N GLY A 28 -10.05 -16.19 -12.66
CA GLY A 28 -8.93 -15.87 -11.77
C GLY A 28 -8.65 -14.38 -11.68
N ALA A 29 -8.66 -13.68 -12.82
CA ALA A 29 -8.50 -12.23 -12.87
C ALA A 29 -9.65 -11.51 -12.15
N ALA A 30 -10.90 -11.91 -12.37
CA ALA A 30 -12.05 -11.33 -11.68
C ALA A 30 -11.95 -11.49 -10.16
N LEU A 31 -11.56 -12.68 -9.68
CA LEU A 31 -11.32 -12.93 -8.25
C LEU A 31 -10.19 -12.06 -7.69
N ALA A 32 -9.09 -11.90 -8.44
CA ALA A 32 -8.00 -11.03 -8.04
C ALA A 32 -8.44 -9.56 -7.93
N PHE A 33 -9.29 -9.07 -8.86
CA PHE A 33 -9.87 -7.73 -8.79
C PHE A 33 -10.78 -7.54 -7.59
N VAL A 34 -11.63 -8.53 -7.28
CA VAL A 34 -12.47 -8.49 -6.08
C VAL A 34 -11.62 -8.39 -4.83
N PHE A 35 -10.56 -9.21 -4.71
CA PHE A 35 -9.64 -9.16 -3.60
C PHE A 35 -8.91 -7.81 -3.50
N ALA A 36 -8.40 -7.30 -4.64
CA ALA A 36 -7.73 -6.01 -4.70
C ALA A 36 -8.67 -4.86 -4.30
N PHE A 37 -9.95 -4.94 -4.68
CA PHE A 37 -10.95 -3.97 -4.27
C PHE A 37 -11.14 -3.94 -2.75
N PHE A 38 -11.29 -5.10 -2.11
CA PHE A 38 -11.38 -5.16 -0.65
C PHE A 38 -10.11 -4.65 0.03
N ALA A 39 -8.93 -5.02 -0.49
CA ALA A 39 -7.67 -4.50 0.02
C ALA A 39 -7.62 -2.96 -0.09
N ALA A 40 -8.03 -2.40 -1.22
CA ALA A 40 -8.10 -0.95 -1.42
C ALA A 40 -9.10 -0.28 -0.48
N VAL A 41 -10.26 -0.89 -0.20
CA VAL A 41 -11.22 -0.38 0.78
C VAL A 41 -10.63 -0.34 2.18
N VAL A 42 -9.96 -1.41 2.61
CA VAL A 42 -9.31 -1.47 3.93
C VAL A 42 -8.22 -0.41 4.05
N VAL A 43 -7.33 -0.31 3.06
CA VAL A 43 -6.26 0.69 3.04
C VAL A 43 -6.85 2.11 2.99
N GLY A 44 -7.87 2.33 2.16
CA GLY A 44 -8.58 3.59 2.07
C GLY A 44 -9.20 4.00 3.41
N LEU A 45 -9.81 3.06 4.14
CA LEU A 45 -10.37 3.29 5.46
C LEU A 45 -9.28 3.60 6.49
N MET A 46 -8.14 2.90 6.44
CA MET A 46 -6.99 3.21 7.30
C MET A 46 -6.47 4.63 7.07
N ILE A 47 -6.31 5.03 5.80
CA ILE A 47 -5.84 6.37 5.43
C ILE A 47 -6.87 7.43 5.85
N ALA A 48 -8.15 7.21 5.58
CA ALA A 48 -9.23 8.10 5.97
C ALA A 48 -9.31 8.24 7.50
N GLY A 49 -9.18 7.13 8.23
CA GLY A 49 -9.12 7.10 9.69
C GLY A 49 -7.92 7.86 10.24
N ALA A 50 -6.74 7.69 9.65
CA ALA A 50 -5.54 8.44 10.03
C ALA A 50 -5.70 9.95 9.77
N ALA A 51 -6.24 10.32 8.61
CA ALA A 51 -6.50 11.71 8.26
C ALA A 51 -7.54 12.34 9.20
N LEU A 52 -8.60 11.60 9.54
CA LEU A 52 -9.62 12.04 10.48
C LEU A 52 -9.04 12.20 11.89
N ALA A 53 -8.22 11.24 12.35
CA ALA A 53 -7.54 11.32 13.63
C ALA A 53 -6.63 12.55 13.70
N MET A 54 -5.83 12.82 12.66
CA MET A 54 -5.00 14.03 12.58
C MET A 54 -5.82 15.31 12.55
N ARG A 55 -6.99 15.30 11.90
CA ARG A 55 -7.87 16.46 11.82
C ARG A 55 -8.58 16.77 13.15
N ILE A 56 -8.92 15.74 13.92
CA ILE A 56 -9.55 15.88 15.23
C ILE A 56 -8.50 16.13 16.32
N TRP A 57 -7.23 15.76 16.08
CA TRP A 57 -6.18 15.97 17.05
C TRP A 57 -5.92 17.48 17.26
N PRO A 58 -6.02 17.99 18.51
CA PRO A 58 -5.64 19.35 18.78
C PRO A 58 -4.14 19.49 18.48
N ARG A 59 -3.80 20.54 17.73
CA ARG A 59 -2.48 21.02 17.25
C ARG A 59 -1.31 21.00 18.27
N ARG A 60 -1.53 20.53 19.50
CA ARG A 60 -0.61 20.45 20.62
C ARG A 60 0.13 19.12 20.76
N ALA A 61 -0.34 18.02 20.17
CA ALA A 61 0.49 16.81 20.07
C ALA A 61 1.42 16.91 18.86
N ARG A 62 2.27 17.92 18.89
CA ARG A 62 3.45 18.00 18.04
C ARG A 62 4.38 16.91 18.55
N ALA A 63 4.22 15.68 18.07
CA ALA A 63 5.25 14.67 18.23
C ALA A 63 6.57 15.29 17.71
N PRO A 64 7.69 15.14 18.43
CA PRO A 64 8.94 15.76 18.03
C PRO A 64 9.34 15.22 16.66
N GLN A 65 9.34 16.09 15.66
CA GLN A 65 9.85 15.81 14.32
C GLN A 65 11.38 15.62 14.43
N PRO A 66 11.94 14.42 14.17
CA PRO A 66 13.36 14.17 14.43
C PRO A 66 14.27 14.58 13.26
N SER A 67 13.98 15.69 12.56
CA SER A 67 14.71 16.00 11.32
C SER A 67 14.97 17.48 11.02
N THR A 68 14.87 18.38 12.00
CA THR A 68 15.46 19.71 11.86
C THR A 68 16.51 19.89 12.95
N PRO A 69 17.80 20.14 12.62
CA PRO A 69 18.76 20.65 13.58
C PRO A 69 18.39 22.11 13.89
N GLY A 70 17.27 22.27 14.60
CA GLY A 70 16.83 23.53 15.15
C GLY A 70 17.55 23.76 16.45
N VAL A 71 18.27 24.87 16.54
CA VAL A 71 18.90 25.37 17.75
C VAL A 71 17.89 25.28 18.90
N PHE A 72 18.14 24.40 19.87
CA PHE A 72 17.33 24.30 21.07
C PHE A 72 17.55 25.58 21.89
N GLU A 73 16.55 26.47 21.91
CA GLU A 73 16.52 27.62 22.81
C GLU A 73 16.56 27.10 24.26
N ALA A 74 17.70 27.30 24.93
CA ALA A 74 17.97 26.78 26.27
C ALA A 74 17.02 27.31 27.37
N HIS A 75 16.17 28.28 27.04
CA HIS A 75 15.17 28.86 27.94
C HIS A 75 13.85 28.07 28.01
N ARG A 76 13.67 27.04 27.17
CA ARG A 76 12.43 26.24 27.11
C ARG A 76 12.62 24.77 27.47
N THR A 77 13.71 24.40 28.13
CA THR A 77 13.84 23.03 28.64
C THR A 77 13.02 22.86 29.92
N PRO A 78 12.38 21.69 30.13
CA PRO A 78 11.77 21.37 31.43
C PRO A 78 12.80 21.48 32.55
N ASN A 79 12.38 21.92 33.75
CA ASN A 79 13.26 22.04 34.91
C ASN A 79 14.07 20.75 35.10
N GLY A 80 15.40 20.85 35.01
CA GLY A 80 16.34 19.73 35.15
C GLY A 80 17.02 19.27 33.85
N TRP A 81 16.65 19.81 32.69
CA TRP A 81 17.37 19.55 31.42
C TRP A 81 18.41 20.65 31.14
N VAL A 82 19.69 20.26 31.19
CA VAL A 82 20.83 21.12 30.85
C VAL A 82 21.19 20.89 29.39
N VAL A 83 21.21 21.97 28.59
CA VAL A 83 21.72 21.92 27.21
C VAL A 83 23.20 22.24 27.25
N GLU A 84 24.04 21.24 26.99
CA GLU A 84 25.47 21.44 26.80
C GLU A 84 25.68 22.15 25.45
N THR A 85 25.94 23.45 25.50
CA THR A 85 26.40 24.18 24.31
C THR A 85 27.89 23.88 24.13
N SER A 86 28.24 23.07 23.13
CA SER A 86 29.63 22.91 22.72
C SER A 86 30.06 24.19 22.02
N THR A 87 30.56 25.14 22.81
CA THR A 87 31.24 26.31 22.28
C THR A 87 32.57 25.84 21.70
N ARG A 88 32.57 25.51 20.40
CA ARG A 88 33.81 25.33 19.65
C ARG A 88 34.47 26.70 19.54
N LYS A 89 35.42 26.97 20.45
CA LYS A 89 36.23 28.18 20.42
C LYS A 89 37.39 27.97 19.45
N SER A 90 37.42 28.82 18.41
CA SER A 90 38.50 29.09 17.46
C SER A 90 38.89 27.93 16.54
#